data_AF-A0AAQ0TMX3-F1
#
_entry.id   AF-A0AAQ0TMX3-F1
#
_cell.length_a   1.000
_cell.length_b   1.000
_cell.length_c   1.000
_cell.angle_alpha   90.00
_cell.angle_beta   90.00
_cell.angle_gamma   90.00
#
_symmetry.space_group_name_H-M   'P 1'
#
loop_
_entity.id
_entity.type
_entity.pdbx_description
1 polymer ?
#
loop_
_entity_poly.entity_id
_entity_poly.type
_entity_poly.pdbx_seq_one_letter_code
_entity_poly.pdbx_strand_id
1 'polypeptide(L)'
;MTDIESIRLFCLSLPHTSEDMAFGEDYLLFRVCDRIFACYGFARDNYFTLKCDPVYAIELRERYPEIQPAWHWNKKYWNQLDLSGSLSEEMVKSLIIHSYSEVIRKFSRRFLNANPDIAAVLDDHNARKDL
;
A
#
# COMPACT_ATOMS: atom_id res chain seq x y z
N MET A 1 8.10 -8.67 -11.03
CA MET A 1 8.53 -8.22 -9.70
C MET A 1 7.63 -8.86 -8.65
N THR A 2 8.04 -10.02 -8.14
CA THR A 2 7.37 -10.71 -7.03
C THR A 2 8.29 -10.90 -5.82
N ASP A 3 9.56 -10.51 -5.92
CA ASP A 3 10.47 -10.51 -4.78
C ASP A 3 10.33 -9.23 -3.94
N ILE A 4 10.70 -9.33 -2.67
CA ILE A 4 10.54 -8.24 -1.72
C ILE A 4 11.41 -7.03 -2.03
N GLU A 5 12.62 -7.21 -2.58
CA GLU A 5 13.52 -6.09 -2.87
C GLU A 5 12.95 -5.23 -3.98
N SER A 6 12.41 -5.86 -5.02
CA SER A 6 11.64 -5.20 -6.05
C SER A 6 10.45 -4.40 -5.50
N ILE A 7 9.62 -5.01 -4.64
CA ILE A 7 8.47 -4.33 -4.02
C ILE A 7 8.92 -3.14 -3.16
N ARG A 8 10.00 -3.31 -2.39
CA ARG A 8 10.63 -2.28 -1.58
C ARG A 8 11.09 -1.11 -2.44
N LEU A 9 11.85 -1.36 -3.51
CA LEU A 9 12.31 -0.33 -4.44
C LEU A 9 11.13 0.41 -5.09
N PHE A 10 10.05 -0.29 -5.42
CA PHE A 10 8.85 0.35 -5.94
C PHE A 10 8.18 1.27 -4.91
N CYS A 11 8.04 0.82 -3.65
CA CYS A 11 7.52 1.67 -2.58
C CYS A 11 8.39 2.93 -2.42
N LEU A 12 9.72 2.77 -2.33
CA LEU A 12 10.67 3.87 -2.18
C LEU A 12 10.71 4.82 -3.38
N SER A 13 10.26 4.38 -4.56
CA SER A 13 10.13 5.24 -5.74
C SER A 13 8.96 6.23 -5.67
N LEU A 14 7.99 6.00 -4.77
CA LEU A 14 6.87 6.91 -4.58
C LEU A 14 7.31 8.19 -3.84
N PRO A 15 6.76 9.36 -4.20
CA PRO A 15 7.16 10.63 -3.59
C PRO A 15 7.12 10.62 -2.06
N HIS A 16 8.11 11.23 -1.43
CA HIS A 16 8.18 11.38 0.03
C HIS A 16 8.03 10.07 0.82
N THR A 17 8.50 8.96 0.24
CA THR A 17 8.48 7.66 0.89
C THR A 17 9.73 7.41 1.71
N SER A 18 9.55 6.92 2.94
CA SER A 18 10.60 6.40 3.80
C SER A 18 10.26 4.99 4.28
N GLU A 19 11.24 4.31 4.87
CA GLU A 19 11.06 3.04 5.55
C GLU A 19 11.68 3.04 6.94
N ASP A 20 11.09 2.29 7.86
CA ASP A 20 11.64 2.05 9.21
C ASP A 20 11.15 0.74 9.82
N MET A 21 11.67 0.43 11.01
CA MET A 21 11.33 -0.74 11.82
C MET A 21 10.71 -0.31 13.16
N ALA A 22 9.82 0.69 13.16
CA ALA A 22 9.26 1.24 14.39
C ALA A 22 8.42 0.25 15.22
N PHE A 23 8.02 -0.89 14.63
CA PHE A 23 7.34 -1.98 15.32
C PHE A 23 8.29 -3.14 15.71
N GLY A 24 9.60 -2.93 15.63
CA GLY A 24 10.63 -3.94 15.86
C GLY A 24 11.23 -4.46 14.55
N GLU A 25 12.33 -5.20 14.66
CA GLU A 25 13.13 -5.70 13.53
C GLU A 25 12.39 -6.72 12.65
N ASP A 26 11.27 -7.28 13.15
CA ASP A 26 10.41 -8.21 12.43
C ASP A 26 9.49 -7.54 11.40
N TYR A 27 9.45 -6.21 11.33
CA TYR A 27 8.57 -5.47 10.43
C TYR A 27 9.30 -4.34 9.69
N LEU A 28 9.23 -4.36 8.37
CA LEU A 28 9.61 -3.23 7.51
C LEU A 28 8.37 -2.41 7.17
N LEU A 29 8.31 -1.19 7.67
CA LEU A 29 7.19 -0.26 7.49
C LEU A 29 7.53 0.75 6.41
N PHE A 30 6.60 0.98 5.47
CA PHE A 30 6.72 2.02 4.46
C PHE A 30 5.77 3.17 4.76
N ARG A 31 6.29 4.39 4.66
CA ARG A 31 5.58 5.60 5.08
C ARG A 31 5.62 6.68 4.02
N VAL A 32 4.52 7.43 3.93
CA VAL A 32 4.48 8.72 3.23
C VAL A 32 4.30 9.80 4.28
N CYS A 33 5.28 10.72 4.37
CA CYS A 33 5.31 11.79 5.38
C CYS A 33 4.95 11.26 6.79
N ASP A 34 5.72 10.28 7.26
CA ASP A 34 5.60 9.59 8.56
C ASP A 34 4.35 8.71 8.78
N ARG A 35 3.45 8.62 7.79
CA ARG A 35 2.24 7.80 7.87
C ARG A 35 2.38 6.49 7.12
N ILE A 36 2.17 5.38 7.83
CA ILE A 36 2.28 4.03 7.25
C ILE A 36 1.23 3.82 6.17
N PHE A 37 1.68 3.34 5.01
CA PHE A 37 0.81 2.82 3.95
C PHE A 37 1.11 1.35 3.61
N ALA A 38 2.30 0.83 3.90
CA ALA A 38 2.59 -0.58 3.70
C ALA A 38 3.44 -1.18 4.82
N CYS A 39 3.36 -2.49 4.97
CA CYS A 39 4.15 -3.24 5.95
C CYS A 39 4.50 -4.62 5.38
N TYR A 40 5.77 -4.99 5.48
CA TYR A 40 6.26 -6.33 5.24
C TYR A 40 6.70 -6.95 6.57
N GLY A 41 6.23 -8.17 6.87
CA GLY A 41 6.60 -8.88 8.10
C GLY A 41 7.57 -10.02 7.81
N PHE A 42 8.75 -10.02 8.42
CA PHE A 42 9.77 -11.05 8.20
C PHE A 42 9.39 -12.42 8.76
N ALA A 43 8.54 -12.47 9.80
CA ALA A 43 8.04 -13.73 10.35
C ALA A 43 6.99 -14.42 9.45
N ARG A 44 6.36 -13.68 8.55
CA ARG A 44 5.40 -14.16 7.53
C ARG A 44 5.81 -13.54 6.20
N ASP A 45 6.99 -13.92 5.74
CA ASP A 45 7.75 -13.34 4.63
C ASP A 45 7.07 -13.45 3.24
N ASN A 46 5.95 -14.15 3.15
CA ASN A 46 5.09 -14.17 1.98
C ASN A 46 3.98 -13.12 2.01
N TYR A 47 3.73 -12.44 3.13
CA TYR A 47 2.64 -11.48 3.25
C TYR A 47 3.09 -10.03 3.21
N PHE A 48 2.41 -9.25 2.37
CA PHE A 48 2.59 -7.81 2.27
C PHE A 48 1.29 -7.09 2.59
N THR A 49 1.32 -6.20 3.58
CA THR A 49 0.14 -5.56 4.14
C THR A 49 -0.03 -4.15 3.60
N LEU A 50 -1.22 -3.83 3.09
CA LEU A 50 -1.56 -2.58 2.42
C LEU A 50 -2.86 -2.00 2.98
N LYS A 51 -2.89 -0.67 3.09
CA LYS A 51 -4.11 0.08 3.38
C LYS A 51 -5.03 0.06 2.16
N CYS A 52 -6.33 0.13 2.40
CA CYS A 52 -7.34 0.06 1.35
C CYS A 52 -8.61 0.79 1.77
N ASP A 53 -9.34 1.30 0.79
CA ASP A 53 -10.72 1.72 0.96
C ASP A 53 -11.59 0.53 1.46
N PRO A 54 -12.50 0.71 2.43
CA PRO A 54 -13.26 -0.40 2.99
C PRO A 54 -14.15 -1.17 2.01
N VAL A 55 -14.75 -0.49 1.01
CA VAL A 55 -15.61 -1.15 0.02
C VAL A 55 -14.73 -1.96 -0.92
N TYR A 56 -13.67 -1.33 -1.43
CA TYR A 56 -12.73 -2.01 -2.31
C TYR A 56 -12.00 -3.17 -1.61
N ALA A 57 -11.73 -3.06 -0.32
CA ALA A 57 -11.11 -4.13 0.47
C ALA A 57 -11.97 -5.40 0.49
N ILE A 58 -13.30 -5.26 0.56
CA ILE A 58 -14.23 -6.40 0.52
C ILE A 58 -14.20 -7.02 -0.88
N GLU A 59 -14.36 -6.20 -1.91
CA GLU A 59 -14.35 -6.67 -3.31
C GLU A 59 -13.07 -7.43 -3.66
N LEU A 60 -11.91 -6.94 -3.21
CA LEU A 60 -10.62 -7.60 -3.45
C LEU A 60 -10.56 -8.98 -2.81
N ARG A 61 -11.06 -9.14 -1.58
CA ARG A 61 -11.06 -10.42 -0.86
C ARG A 61 -12.03 -11.43 -1.47
N GLU A 62 -13.10 -10.95 -2.10
CA GLU A 62 -14.05 -11.82 -2.81
C GLU A 62 -13.49 -12.31 -4.14
N ARG A 63 -12.70 -11.47 -4.83
CA ARG A 63 -12.18 -11.77 -6.18
C ARG A 63 -10.85 -12.52 -6.17
N TYR A 64 -9.99 -12.27 -5.19
CA TYR A 64 -8.62 -12.77 -5.17
C TYR A 64 -8.34 -13.58 -3.90
N PRO A 65 -8.11 -14.91 -4.00
CA PRO A 65 -7.84 -15.74 -2.83
C PRO A 65 -6.54 -15.36 -2.09
N GLU A 66 -5.60 -14.73 -2.78
CA GLU A 66 -4.36 -14.20 -2.21
C GLU A 66 -4.58 -12.97 -1.32
N ILE A 67 -5.73 -12.28 -1.43
CA ILE A 67 -5.99 -11.06 -0.68
C ILE A 67 -6.88 -11.38 0.52
N GLN A 68 -6.34 -11.18 1.71
CA GLN A 68 -6.99 -11.57 2.96
C GLN A 68 -7.08 -10.40 3.94
N PRO A 69 -7.96 -10.49 4.96
CA PRO A 69 -7.93 -9.55 6.08
C PRO A 69 -6.56 -9.54 6.77
N ALA A 70 -5.95 -8.37 6.92
CA ALA A 70 -4.62 -8.26 7.49
C ALA A 70 -4.59 -8.66 8.98
N TRP A 71 -3.67 -9.56 9.32
CA TRP A 71 -3.41 -9.98 10.71
C TRP A 71 -2.79 -8.83 11.52
N HIS A 72 -3.17 -8.66 12.80
CA HIS A 72 -2.82 -7.51 13.66
C HIS A 72 -3.22 -6.10 13.20
N TRP A 73 -3.68 -5.91 11.96
CA TRP A 73 -4.18 -4.62 11.48
C TRP A 73 -5.71 -4.50 11.59
N ASN A 74 -6.21 -3.26 11.46
CA ASN A 74 -7.65 -3.03 11.34
C ASN A 74 -8.15 -3.55 9.98
N LYS A 75 -8.77 -4.72 10.01
CA LYS A 75 -9.26 -5.46 8.83
C LYS A 75 -10.33 -4.71 8.01
N LYS A 76 -10.91 -3.62 8.53
CA LYS A 76 -11.77 -2.75 7.72
C LYS A 76 -10.97 -1.96 6.68
N TYR A 77 -9.73 -1.61 6.98
CA TYR A 77 -8.91 -0.69 6.18
C TYR A 77 -7.61 -1.32 5.67
N TRP A 78 -7.32 -2.57 6.02
CA TRP A 78 -6.04 -3.21 5.70
C TRP A 78 -6.22 -4.63 5.18
N ASN A 79 -5.55 -4.90 4.07
CA ASN A 79 -5.43 -6.21 3.42
C ASN A 79 -4.00 -6.72 3.53
N GLN A 80 -3.83 -8.04 3.65
CA GLN A 80 -2.55 -8.71 3.42
C GLN A 80 -2.64 -9.45 2.08
N LEU A 81 -1.62 -9.28 1.25
CA LEU A 81 -1.45 -9.94 -0.03
C LEU A 81 -0.49 -11.11 0.18
N ASP A 82 -0.90 -12.30 -0.22
CA ASP A 82 -0.01 -13.46 -0.32
C ASP A 82 0.81 -13.36 -1.62
N LEU A 83 2.08 -12.97 -1.49
CA LEU A 83 3.02 -12.81 -2.60
C LEU A 83 3.47 -14.14 -3.20
N SER A 84 3.16 -15.27 -2.56
CA SER A 84 3.45 -16.61 -3.11
C SER A 84 2.41 -17.09 -4.12
N GLY A 85 1.28 -16.38 -4.22
CA GLY A 85 0.17 -16.74 -5.11
C GLY A 85 0.32 -16.17 -6.53
N SER A 86 -0.82 -15.95 -7.19
CA SER A 86 -0.92 -15.64 -8.62
C SER A 86 -1.18 -14.16 -8.95
N LEU A 87 -1.06 -13.27 -7.96
CA LEU A 87 -1.22 -11.83 -8.19
C LEU A 87 -0.18 -11.33 -9.20
N SER A 88 -0.63 -10.65 -10.26
CA SER A 88 0.27 -10.06 -11.23
C SER A 88 1.05 -8.89 -10.61
N GLU A 89 2.21 -8.59 -11.19
CA GLU A 89 3.05 -7.46 -10.77
C GLU A 89 2.28 -6.13 -10.87
N GLU A 90 1.53 -5.93 -11.95
CA GLU A 90 0.71 -4.73 -12.16
C GLU A 90 -0.35 -4.60 -11.09
N MET A 91 -0.96 -5.72 -10.66
CA MET A 91 -1.94 -5.73 -9.58
C MET A 91 -1.30 -5.33 -8.26
N VAL A 92 -0.15 -5.90 -7.90
CA VAL A 92 0.58 -5.55 -6.67
C VAL A 92 0.96 -4.06 -6.68
N LYS A 93 1.52 -3.56 -7.79
CA LYS A 93 1.86 -2.13 -7.94
C LYS A 93 0.63 -1.21 -7.84
N SER A 94 -0.48 -1.61 -8.46
CA SER A 94 -1.75 -0.86 -8.38
C SER A 94 -2.27 -0.78 -6.95
N LEU A 95 -2.21 -1.88 -6.19
CA LEU A 95 -2.61 -1.92 -4.79
C LEU A 95 -1.69 -1.08 -3.89
N ILE A 96 -0.38 -1.06 -4.18
CA ILE A 96 0.57 -0.18 -3.49
C ILE A 96 0.23 1.30 -3.72
N ILE A 97 0.00 1.69 -4.98
CA ILE A 97 -0.41 3.06 -5.34
C ILE A 97 -1.74 3.40 -4.67
N HIS A 98 -2.69 2.49 -4.65
CA HIS A 98 -3.97 2.68 -3.97
C HIS A 98 -3.77 2.92 -2.46
N SER A 99 -2.96 2.10 -1.81
CA SER A 99 -2.66 2.23 -0.38
C SER A 99 -2.03 3.58 -0.04
N TYR A 100 -1.01 3.96 -0.81
CA TYR A 100 -0.37 5.27 -0.72
C TYR A 100 -1.40 6.39 -0.88
N SER A 101 -2.27 6.27 -1.90
CA SER A 101 -3.34 7.23 -2.20
C SER A 101 -4.35 7.37 -1.04
N GLU A 102 -4.72 6.28 -0.37
CA GLU A 102 -5.62 6.31 0.79
C GLU A 102 -5.03 7.03 2.01
N VAL A 103 -3.70 7.06 2.14
CA VAL A 103 -3.02 7.82 3.18
C VAL A 103 -2.98 9.31 2.82
N ILE A 104 -2.52 9.66 1.62
CA ILE A 104 -2.36 11.06 1.21
C ILE A 104 -3.70 11.78 1.05
N ARG A 105 -4.79 11.07 0.73
CA ARG A 105 -6.16 11.62 0.67
C ARG A 105 -6.62 12.20 2.02
N LYS A 106 -5.96 11.85 3.12
CA LYS A 106 -6.21 12.41 4.45
C LYS A 106 -5.41 13.67 4.75
N PHE A 107 -4.49 14.09 3.87
CA PHE A 107 -3.78 15.36 4.00
C PHE A 107 -4.65 16.54 3.62
N SER A 108 -4.31 17.71 4.20
CA SER A 108 -5.03 18.95 3.90
C SER A 108 -4.79 19.39 2.47
N ARG A 109 -5.76 20.10 1.88
CA ARG A 109 -5.60 20.71 0.54
C ARG A 109 -4.37 21.63 0.46
N ARG A 110 -4.08 22.38 1.53
CA ARG A 110 -2.87 23.21 1.63
C ARG A 110 -1.60 22.39 1.50
N PHE A 111 -1.55 21.22 2.13
CA PHE A 111 -0.41 20.32 2.04
C PHE A 111 -0.24 19.78 0.62
N LEU A 112 -1.31 19.29 -0.01
CA LEU A 112 -1.25 18.78 -1.38
C LEU A 112 -0.85 19.85 -2.39
N ASN A 113 -1.37 21.08 -2.25
CA ASN A 113 -0.95 22.20 -3.11
C ASN A 113 0.54 22.55 -2.96
N ALA A 114 1.13 22.32 -1.79
CA ALA A 114 2.55 22.56 -1.53
C ALA A 114 3.45 21.40 -1.98
N ASN A 115 2.88 20.23 -2.27
CA ASN A 115 3.60 19.01 -2.67
C ASN A 115 2.94 18.43 -3.94
N PRO A 116 3.16 19.07 -5.10
CA PRO A 116 2.44 18.73 -6.34
C PRO A 116 2.77 17.34 -6.89
N ASP A 117 3.94 16.79 -6.54
CA ASP A 117 4.34 15.41 -6.84
C ASP A 117 3.48 14.38 -6.10
N ILE A 118 3.16 14.62 -4.82
CA ILE A 118 2.19 13.81 -4.06
C ILE A 118 0.79 13.96 -4.65
N ALA A 119 0.40 15.20 -5.00
CA ALA A 119 -0.92 15.46 -5.58
C ALA A 119 -1.10 14.73 -6.93
N ALA A 120 -0.07 14.71 -7.78
CA ALA A 120 -0.12 14.02 -9.07
C ALA A 120 -0.41 12.51 -8.93
N VAL A 121 0.17 11.84 -7.92
CA VAL A 121 -0.13 10.43 -7.65
C VAL A 121 -1.61 10.22 -7.31
N LEU A 122 -2.20 11.13 -6.52
CA LEU A 122 -3.61 11.07 -6.16
C LEU A 122 -4.52 11.30 -7.37
N ASP A 123 -4.17 12.26 -8.22
CA ASP A 123 -4.93 12.61 -9.42
C ASP A 123 -4.90 11.45 -10.43
N ASP A 124 -3.73 10.87 -10.68
CA ASP A 124 -3.55 9.68 -11.52
C ASP A 124 -4.34 8.47 -10.98
N HIS A 125 -4.33 8.27 -9.66
CA HIS A 125 -5.09 7.21 -9.01
C HIS A 125 -6.60 7.38 -9.19
N ASN A 126 -7.12 8.61 -9.06
CA ASN A 126 -8.54 8.89 -9.26
C ASN A 126 -8.93 8.69 -10.73
N ALA A 127 -8.14 9.19 -11.68
CA ALA A 127 -8.42 9.07 -13.10
C ALA A 127 -8.52 7.61 -13.58
N ARG A 128 -7.79 6.68 -12.94
CA ARG A 128 -7.83 5.24 -13.25
C ARG A 128 -9.00 4.50 -12.61
N LYS A 129 -9.68 5.07 -11.60
CA LYS A 129 -10.89 4.48 -11.00
C LYS A 129 -12.15 4.77 -11.80
N ASP A 130 -12.14 5.81 -12.63
CA ASP A 130 -13.27 6.27 -13.43
C ASP A 130 -13.35 5.60 -14.82
N LEU A 131 -12.47 4.63 -15.09
CA LEU A 131 -12.41 3.80 -16.30
C LEU A 131 -12.91 2.38 -15.99
#